data_AF-A0A737N3N4-F1
#
_entry.id   AF-A0A737N3N4-F1
#
_cell.length_a   1.000
_cell.length_b   1.000
_cell.length_c   1.000
_cell.angle_alpha   90.00
_cell.angle_beta   90.00
_cell.angle_gamma   90.00
#
_symmetry.space_group_name_H-M   'P 1'
#
loop_
_entity.id
_entity.type
_entity.pdbx_description
1 polymer ?
#
loop_
_entity_poly.entity_id
_entity_poly.type
_entity_poly.pdbx_seq_one_letter_code
_entity_poly.pdbx_strand_id
1 'polypeptide(L)' 'MKNDVRRLSILSTDEIDELFGLPHFSDDDRRLYFDLSAKERELFDNTRTFSVAAHLVLQ' A
#
# COMPACT_ATOMS: atom_id res chain seq x y z
N MET A 1 43.39 11.79 -7.23
CA MET A 1 42.35 10.75 -7.09
C MET A 1 41.11 11.22 -7.83
N LYS A 2 40.98 10.87 -9.12
CA LYS A 2 39.74 11.12 -9.85
C LYS A 2 38.82 9.94 -9.53
N ASN A 3 37.88 10.17 -8.61
CA ASN A 3 36.77 9.25 -8.42
C ASN A 3 35.86 9.39 -9.65
N ASP A 4 36.22 8.73 -10.74
CA ASP A 4 35.30 8.48 -11.84
C ASP A 4 34.23 7.53 -11.33
N VAL A 5 33.23 8.11 -10.67
CA VAL A 5 32.00 7.46 -10.26
C VAL A 5 31.19 7.24 -11.55
N ARG A 6 31.68 6.31 -12.39
CA ARG A 6 30.89 5.70 -13.46
C ARG A 6 29.85 4.84 -12.75
N ARG A 7 28.76 5.45 -12.25
CA ARG A 7 27.59 4.71 -11.76
C ARG A 7 27.17 3.80 -12.89
N LEU A 8 27.44 2.51 -12.74
CA LEU A 8 26.86 1.50 -13.60
C LEU A 8 25.35 1.61 -13.41
N SER A 9 24.66 2.11 -14.43
CA SER A 9 23.21 2.09 -14.47
C SER A 9 22.82 0.68 -14.91
N ILE A 10 22.88 -0.25 -13.95
CA ILE A 10 22.64 -1.68 -14.17
C ILE A 10 21.16 -1.94 -14.43
N LEU A 11 20.31 -1.16 -13.76
CA LEU A 11 18.86 -1.23 -13.91
C LEU A 11 18.39 0.01 -14.67
N SER A 12 17.48 -0.21 -15.61
CA SER A 12 16.66 0.82 -16.23
C SER A 12 15.71 1.43 -15.20
N THR A 13 15.15 2.60 -15.53
CA THR A 13 14.15 3.26 -14.68
C THR A 13 12.92 2.38 -14.48
N ASP A 14 12.49 1.66 -15.52
CA ASP A 14 11.33 0.76 -15.43
C ASP A 14 11.60 -0.42 -14.47
N GLU A 15 12.79 -1.02 -14.53
CA GLU A 15 13.17 -2.09 -13.59
C GLU A 15 13.30 -1.57 -12.15
N ILE A 16 13.73 -0.31 -11.98
CA ILE A 16 13.77 0.33 -10.66
C ILE A 16 12.35 0.56 -10.14
N ASP A 17 11.44 1.04 -10.99
CA ASP A 17 10.05 1.30 -10.61
C ASP A 17 9.27 -0.01 -10.36
N GLU A 18 9.57 -1.09 -11.07
CA GLU A 18 8.99 -2.40 -10.80
C GLU A 18 9.46 -2.97 -9.44
N LEU A 19 10.73 -2.81 -9.10
CA LEU A 19 11.32 -3.38 -7.88
C LEU A 19 11.14 -2.51 -6.63
N PHE A 20 11.18 -1.18 -6.80
CA PHE A 20 11.23 -0.21 -5.71
C PHE A 20 10.17 0.88 -5.82
N GLY A 21 9.35 0.87 -6.87
CA GLY A 21 8.22 1.76 -7.00
C GLY A 21 7.17 1.54 -5.92
N LEU A 22 6.21 2.45 -5.86
CA LEU A 22 5.10 2.31 -4.94
C LEU A 22 4.30 1.06 -5.30
N PRO A 23 3.90 0.23 -4.32
CA PRO A 23 3.12 -0.96 -4.60
C PRO A 23 1.80 -0.55 -5.26
N HIS A 24 1.57 -1.08 -6.46
CA HIS A 24 0.33 -0.92 -7.18
C HIS A 24 -0.53 -2.16 -6.98
N PHE A 25 -1.66 -2.01 -6.31
CA PHE A 25 -2.59 -3.11 -6.06
C PHE A 25 -3.72 -3.05 -7.07
N SER A 26 -3.98 -4.17 -7.76
CA SER A 26 -5.16 -4.28 -8.60
C SER A 26 -6.44 -4.27 -7.76
N ASP A 27 -7.59 -4.04 -8.38
CA ASP A 27 -8.88 -4.10 -7.67
C ASP A 27 -9.12 -5.47 -7.02
N ASP A 28 -8.63 -6.55 -7.63
CA ASP A 28 -8.73 -7.90 -7.10
C ASP A 28 -7.79 -8.10 -5.90
N ASP A 29 -6.55 -7.58 -5.95
CA ASP A 29 -5.64 -7.59 -4.80
C ASP A 29 -6.22 -6.79 -3.63
N ARG A 30 -6.86 -5.65 -3.95
CA ARG A 30 -7.52 -4.80 -2.95
C ARG A 30 -8.63 -5.55 -2.24
N ARG A 31 -9.49 -6.24 -3.00
CA ARG A 31 -10.56 -7.08 -2.45
C ARG A 31 -10.03 -8.26 -1.64
N LEU A 32 -8.91 -8.85 -2.05
CA LEU A 32 -8.36 -10.02 -1.38
C LEU A 32 -7.69 -9.67 -0.05
N TYR A 33 -6.90 -8.59 -0.03
CA TYR A 33 -6.02 -8.27 1.10
C TYR A 33 -6.54 -7.14 2.00
N PHE A 34 -7.45 -6.29 1.51
CA PHE A 34 -7.87 -5.07 2.22
C PHE A 34 -9.37 -5.00 2.50
N ASP A 35 -10.19 -5.90 1.95
CA ASP A 35 -11.59 -6.01 2.37
C ASP A 35 -11.72 -6.80 3.67
N LEU A 36 -12.63 -6.34 4.53
CA LEU A 36 -12.99 -7.06 5.74
C LEU A 36 -13.85 -8.27 5.37
N SER A 37 -13.48 -9.45 5.87
CA SER A 37 -14.36 -10.61 5.86
C SER A 37 -15.64 -10.31 6.65
N ALA A 38 -16.69 -11.10 6.41
CA ALA A 38 -17.96 -10.93 7.11
C ALA A 38 -17.83 -10.92 8.65
N LYS A 39 -16.92 -11.75 9.19
CA LYS A 39 -16.64 -11.83 10.63
C LYS A 39 -15.89 -10.60 11.14
N GLU A 40 -14.90 -10.13 10.40
CA GLU A 40 -14.15 -8.91 10.76
C GLU A 40 -15.05 -7.68 10.69
N ARG A 41 -15.97 -7.64 9.73
CA ARG A 41 -16.97 -6.58 9.62
C ARG A 41 -17.96 -6.58 10.77
N GLU A 42 -18.45 -7.75 11.17
CA GLU A 42 -19.31 -7.91 12.35
C GLU A 42 -18.60 -7.44 13.64
N LEU A 43 -17.33 -7.82 13.83
CA LEU A 43 -16.52 -7.34 14.96
C LEU A 43 -16.28 -5.84 14.89
N PHE A 44 -15.97 -5.31 13.71
CA PHE A 44 -15.77 -3.88 13.49
C PHE A 44 -17.04 -3.10 13.83
N ASP A 45 -18.20 -3.51 13.31
CA ASP A 45 -19.48 -2.85 13.58
C ASP A 45 -19.85 -2.92 15.08
N ASN A 46 -19.56 -4.03 15.76
CA ASN A 46 -19.80 -4.18 17.20
C ASN A 46 -18.81 -3.39 18.08
N THR A 47 -17.61 -3.06 17.56
CA THR A 47 -16.54 -2.35 18.30
C THR A 47 -16.44 -0.87 17.89
N ARG A 48 -17.12 -0.47 16.80
CA ARG A 48 -17.09 0.88 16.25
C ARG A 48 -17.76 1.85 17.21
N THR A 49 -16.93 2.52 18.03
CA THR A 49 -17.39 3.68 18.78
C THR A 49 -17.64 4.84 17.81
N PHE A 50 -18.65 5.66 18.12
CA PHE A 50 -19.05 6.80 17.30
C PHE A 50 -17.88 7.76 16.97
N SER A 51 -16.92 7.89 17.89
CA SER A 51 -15.70 8.69 17.69
C SER A 51 -14.81 8.15 16.57
N VAL A 52 -14.54 6.84 16.56
CA VAL A 52 -13.75 6.17 15.50
C VAL A 52 -14.49 6.24 14.16
N ALA A 53 -15.83 6.13 14.20
CA ALA A 53 -16.66 6.26 13.03
C ALA A 53 -16.55 7.62 12.35
N ALA A 54 -16.57 8.70 13.12
CA ALA A 54 -16.49 10.07 12.63
C ALA A 54 -15.08 10.39 12.09
N HIS A 55 -14.03 9.90 12.74
CA HIS A 55 -12.65 10.13 12.30
C HIS A 55 -12.38 9.53 10.91
N LEU A 56 -12.85 8.30 10.65
CA LEU A 56 -12.63 7.62 9.37
C LEU A 56 -13.43 8.20 8.19
N VAL A 57 -14.56 8.87 8.44
CA VAL A 57 -15.36 9.50 7.38
C VAL A 57 -14.79 10.86 6.96
N LEU A 58 -13.96 11.48 7.81
CA LEU A 58 -13.36 12.80 7.57
C LEU A 58 -11.93 12.74 7.01
N GLN A 59 -11.38 11.54 6.80
CA GLN A 59 -10.11 11.32 6.08
C GLN A 59 -10.37 11.09 4.60
#